data_AF-W2VVQ3-F1
#
_entry.id   AF-W2VVQ3-F1
#
_cell.length_a   1.000
_cell.length_b   1.000
_cell.length_c   1.000
_cell.angle_alpha   90.00
_cell.angle_beta   90.00
_cell.angle_gamma   90.00
#
_symmetry.space_group_name_H-M   'P 1'
#
loop_
_entity.id
_entity.type
_entity.pdbx_description
1 polymer ?
#
loop_
_entity_poly.entity_id
_entity_poly.type
_entity_poly.pdbx_seq_one_letter_code
_entity_poly.pdbx_strand_id
1 'polypeptide(L)'
;MSAKRISFVKIQRRSLKPTKIVVTATNSQAPPRRETLVSTIYGRLLETSETEQLCKRLGMTRDDVRHLRRKFDDEDGSHSDTVTIRGFFHLINDDKAFERSQILTKELLRLGNVAPSTGRVTFDQFLRVVCTFAAFSETELWRFFYDSFFAGGIATVNARKLGEVLQAAGNSYARNIEVAARHLGTNTVSPLTGLPPTLTFDDFEELVRRNPVVFYPLVQLQRNVRSRSLGEKYWMRKVREQELIKPLLAYQQLNQGRLPRLKLKDRVVNIMFGGTTVMARARTLARRQYLDEMKR
;
A
#
# COMPACT_ATOMS: atom_id res chain seq x y z
N MET A 1 46.49 40.91 -36.82
CA MET A 1 45.85 40.42 -35.58
C MET A 1 45.07 41.57 -34.98
N SER A 2 43.73 41.52 -34.97
CA SER A 2 42.86 42.61 -34.52
C SER A 2 42.09 42.18 -33.27
N ALA A 3 42.31 42.88 -32.16
CA ALA A 3 41.68 42.61 -30.87
C ALA A 3 40.33 43.35 -30.77
N LYS A 4 39.25 42.58 -30.52
CA LYS A 4 37.89 43.10 -30.32
C LYS A 4 37.76 43.75 -28.94
N ARG A 5 37.33 45.02 -28.91
CA ARG A 5 36.89 45.73 -27.69
C ARG A 5 35.45 45.30 -27.33
N ILE A 6 35.25 44.89 -26.09
CA ILE A 6 33.94 44.61 -25.49
C ILE A 6 33.38 45.92 -24.94
N SER A 7 32.17 46.30 -25.35
CA SER A 7 31.43 47.45 -24.83
C SER A 7 30.45 47.00 -23.74
N PHE A 8 30.50 47.65 -22.57
CA PHE A 8 29.56 47.46 -21.48
C PHE A 8 28.32 48.34 -21.69
N VAL A 9 27.14 47.73 -21.77
CA VAL A 9 25.86 48.44 -21.81
C VAL A 9 25.37 48.67 -20.37
N LYS A 10 25.29 49.94 -19.96
CA LYS A 10 24.64 50.38 -18.72
C LYS A 10 23.12 50.26 -18.87
N ILE A 11 22.49 49.33 -18.15
CA ILE A 11 21.02 49.24 -18.07
C ILE A 11 20.52 50.21 -17.01
N GLN A 12 19.84 51.26 -17.46
CA GLN A 12 19.20 52.29 -16.65
C GLN A 12 17.87 51.75 -16.10
N ARG A 13 17.77 51.56 -14.78
CA ARG A 13 16.52 51.12 -14.13
C ARG A 13 15.47 52.24 -14.22
N ARG A 14 14.45 52.07 -15.05
CA ARG A 14 13.24 52.89 -15.05
C ARG A 14 12.34 52.47 -13.89
N SER A 15 12.08 53.42 -12.99
CA SER A 15 11.06 53.34 -11.94
C SER A 15 9.67 53.27 -12.57
N LEU A 16 8.94 52.17 -12.33
CA LEU A 16 7.54 52.03 -12.72
C LEU A 16 6.67 52.39 -11.51
N LYS A 17 5.77 53.35 -11.70
CA LYS A 17 4.79 53.83 -10.71
C LYS A 17 3.84 52.69 -10.29
N PRO A 18 3.31 52.69 -9.05
CA PRO A 18 2.43 51.63 -8.58
C PRO A 18 1.06 51.73 -9.27
N THR A 19 0.78 50.79 -10.16
CA THR A 19 -0.55 50.57 -10.70
C THR A 19 -1.44 50.03 -9.57
N LYS A 20 -2.42 50.81 -9.13
CA LYS A 20 -3.51 50.31 -8.28
C LYS A 20 -4.28 49.26 -9.07
N ILE A 21 -3.98 47.99 -8.82
CA ILE A 21 -4.84 46.89 -9.23
C ILE A 21 -6.01 46.90 -8.24
N VAL A 22 -7.15 47.39 -8.69
CA VAL A 22 -8.43 47.16 -8.02
C VAL A 22 -8.73 45.68 -8.19
N VAL A 23 -8.35 44.87 -7.20
CA VAL A 23 -8.82 43.49 -7.08
C VAL A 23 -10.26 43.57 -6.63
N THR A 24 -11.18 43.53 -7.59
CA THR A 24 -12.59 43.26 -7.32
C THR A 24 -12.63 41.92 -6.59
N ALA A 25 -13.05 41.95 -5.32
CA ALA A 25 -13.21 40.76 -4.50
C ALA A 25 -14.25 39.84 -5.13
N THR A 26 -13.81 38.93 -5.99
CA THR A 26 -14.58 37.75 -6.35
C THR A 26 -14.67 36.90 -5.10
N ASN A 27 -15.91 36.74 -4.61
CA ASN A 27 -16.34 35.87 -3.54
C ASN A 27 -15.32 34.75 -3.25
N SER A 28 -14.56 34.93 -2.17
CA SER A 28 -13.81 33.85 -1.55
C SER A 28 -14.84 32.87 -0.99
N GLN A 29 -15.31 31.95 -1.82
CA GLN A 29 -15.93 30.73 -1.33
C GLN A 29 -14.90 30.10 -0.39
N ALA A 30 -15.23 30.10 0.89
CA ALA A 30 -14.57 29.24 1.85
C ALA A 30 -14.44 27.83 1.25
N PRO A 31 -13.34 27.11 1.50
CA PRO A 31 -13.22 25.73 1.03
C PRO A 31 -14.51 25.00 1.41
N PRO A 32 -15.09 24.20 0.50
CA PRO A 32 -16.36 23.52 0.76
C PRO A 32 -16.23 22.83 2.10
N ARG A 33 -17.16 23.15 3.01
CA ARG A 33 -17.22 22.59 4.35
C ARG A 33 -17.15 21.07 4.17
N ARG A 34 -16.04 20.43 4.56
CA ARG A 34 -15.87 18.98 4.43
C ARG A 34 -17.10 18.34 5.08
N GLU A 35 -17.99 17.76 4.30
CA GLU A 35 -19.09 16.96 4.82
C GLU A 35 -18.42 15.82 5.58
N THR A 36 -18.45 15.92 6.91
CA THR A 36 -17.79 14.95 7.76
C THR A 36 -18.61 13.68 7.71
N LEU A 37 -18.05 12.65 7.08
CA LEU A 37 -18.65 11.33 7.07
C LEU A 37 -18.81 10.86 8.52
N VAL A 38 -20.05 10.66 8.96
CA VAL A 38 -20.34 10.05 10.25
C VAL A 38 -20.63 8.58 10.01
N SER A 39 -19.58 7.77 10.07
CA SER A 39 -19.69 6.31 9.99
C SER A 39 -20.51 5.79 11.18
N THR A 40 -21.44 4.88 10.93
CA THR A 40 -22.17 4.17 11.99
C THR A 40 -21.24 3.32 12.87
N ILE A 41 -20.13 2.84 12.31
CA ILE A 41 -19.17 1.96 12.99
C ILE A 41 -18.00 2.77 13.54
N TYR A 42 -17.43 3.67 12.73
CA TYR A 42 -16.20 4.39 13.07
C TYR A 42 -16.43 5.81 13.60
N GLY A 43 -17.66 6.32 13.57
CA GLY A 43 -17.96 7.71 13.90
C GLY A 43 -17.26 8.66 12.93
N ARG A 44 -16.60 9.70 13.47
CA ARG A 44 -15.85 10.72 12.70
C ARG A 44 -14.36 10.37 12.50
N LEU A 45 -13.96 9.12 12.71
CA LEU A 45 -12.55 8.73 12.61
C LEU A 45 -12.02 8.68 11.17
N LEU A 46 -12.90 8.54 10.19
CA LEU A 46 -12.57 8.39 8.78
C LEU A 46 -13.20 9.52 7.97
N GLU A 47 -12.46 10.06 7.02
CA GLU A 47 -12.94 11.18 6.19
C GLU A 47 -13.63 10.69 4.91
N THR A 48 -13.20 9.55 4.35
CA THR A 48 -13.66 9.08 3.03
C THR A 48 -14.43 7.76 3.09
N SER A 49 -15.44 7.65 2.23
CA SER A 49 -16.29 6.46 2.14
C SER A 49 -15.51 5.22 1.70
N GLU A 50 -14.51 5.36 0.82
CA GLU A 50 -13.79 4.16 0.34
C GLU A 50 -12.82 3.63 1.41
N THR A 51 -12.25 4.46 2.29
CA THR A 51 -11.49 4.01 3.47
C THR A 51 -12.41 3.29 4.45
N GLU A 52 -13.60 3.85 4.70
CA GLU A 52 -14.62 3.20 5.54
C GLU A 52 -15.00 1.83 4.98
N GLN A 53 -15.27 1.74 3.68
CA GLN A 53 -15.60 0.48 3.02
C GLN A 53 -14.45 -0.52 3.08
N LEU A 54 -13.20 -0.08 2.90
CA LEU A 54 -12.02 -0.93 3.06
C LEU A 54 -11.95 -1.54 4.46
N CYS A 55 -12.07 -0.70 5.50
CA CYS A 55 -12.06 -1.14 6.89
C CYS A 55 -13.23 -2.11 7.18
N LYS A 56 -14.43 -1.81 6.65
CA LYS A 56 -15.61 -2.70 6.76
C LYS A 56 -15.38 -4.05 6.09
N ARG A 57 -14.84 -4.08 4.87
CA ARG A 57 -14.56 -5.33 4.14
C ARG A 57 -13.55 -6.22 4.87
N LEU A 58 -12.53 -5.59 5.48
CA LEU A 58 -11.57 -6.28 6.33
C LEU A 58 -12.14 -6.68 7.70
N GLY A 59 -13.35 -6.24 8.04
CA GLY A 59 -13.97 -6.49 9.34
C GLY A 59 -13.20 -5.86 10.49
N MET A 60 -12.65 -4.66 10.28
CA MET A 60 -12.00 -3.90 11.34
C MET A 60 -13.05 -3.34 12.31
N THR A 61 -12.67 -3.26 13.57
CA THR A 61 -13.48 -2.64 14.62
C THR A 61 -13.14 -1.16 14.76
N ARG A 62 -13.98 -0.42 15.49
CA ARG A 62 -13.68 0.97 15.85
C ARG A 62 -12.41 1.10 16.66
N ASP A 63 -12.11 0.12 17.51
CA ASP A 63 -10.91 0.15 18.36
C ASP A 63 -9.64 -0.10 17.55
N ASP A 64 -9.70 -0.96 16.52
CA ASP A 64 -8.59 -1.17 15.58
C ASP A 64 -8.23 0.14 14.87
N VAL A 65 -9.25 0.85 14.34
CA VAL A 65 -9.06 2.15 13.67
C VAL A 65 -8.57 3.21 14.66
N ARG A 66 -9.11 3.24 15.89
CA ARG A 66 -8.65 4.19 16.92
C ARG A 66 -7.20 3.95 17.34
N HIS A 67 -6.76 2.70 17.40
CA HIS A 67 -5.38 2.37 17.69
C HIS A 67 -4.43 2.91 16.62
N LEU A 68 -4.78 2.73 15.34
CA LEU A 68 -4.00 3.27 14.23
C LEU A 68 -4.06 4.81 14.19
N ARG A 69 -5.19 5.40 14.56
CA ARG A 69 -5.34 6.86 14.69
C ARG A 69 -4.37 7.44 15.71
N ARG A 70 -4.29 6.84 16.91
CA ARG A 70 -3.34 7.27 17.95
C ARG A 70 -1.90 7.24 17.47
N LYS A 71 -1.49 6.14 16.83
CA LYS A 71 -0.14 6.03 16.25
C LYS A 71 0.15 7.12 15.23
N PHE A 72 -0.83 7.43 14.38
CA PHE A 72 -0.71 8.50 13.39
C PHE A 72 -0.61 9.88 14.05
N ASP A 73 -1.46 10.15 15.03
CA ASP A 73 -1.46 11.42 15.79
C ASP A 73 -0.15 11.60 16.59
N ASP A 74 0.46 10.51 17.08
CA ASP A 74 1.76 10.54 17.77
C ASP A 74 2.91 10.98 16.82
N GLU A 75 2.83 10.62 15.53
CA GLU A 75 3.78 11.07 14.50
C GLU A 75 3.45 12.48 13.98
N ASP A 76 2.17 12.84 13.91
CA ASP A 76 1.71 14.20 13.61
C ASP A 76 1.76 15.10 14.86
N GLY A 77 2.96 15.33 15.38
CA GLY A 77 3.18 16.22 16.54
C GLY A 77 2.74 17.68 16.32
N SER A 78 2.40 18.06 15.08
CA SER A 78 1.82 19.37 14.75
C SER A 78 0.29 19.40 14.76
N HIS A 79 -0.38 18.27 14.94
CA HIS A 79 -1.83 18.12 14.81
C HIS A 79 -2.39 18.73 13.51
N SER A 80 -1.63 18.57 12.43
CA SER A 80 -1.97 19.05 11.09
C SER A 80 -2.90 18.10 10.31
N ASP A 81 -3.27 16.97 10.92
CA ASP A 81 -4.00 15.84 10.36
C ASP A 81 -3.30 15.20 9.15
N THR A 82 -1.99 15.45 9.03
CA THR A 82 -1.14 14.95 7.95
C THR A 82 0.29 14.70 8.44
N VAL A 83 0.93 13.66 7.93
CA VAL A 83 2.36 13.39 8.18
C VAL A 83 3.17 13.59 6.90
N THR A 84 4.47 13.88 7.03
CA THR A 84 5.38 13.90 5.87
C THR A 84 5.57 12.48 5.32
N ILE A 85 6.05 12.34 4.08
CA ILE A 85 6.39 11.01 3.52
C ILE A 85 7.38 10.26 4.44
N ARG A 86 8.37 10.97 5.00
CA ARG A 86 9.32 10.38 5.95
C ARG A 86 8.64 9.89 7.23
N GLY A 87 7.73 10.70 7.80
CA GLY A 87 6.95 10.30 8.97
C GLY A 87 6.04 9.10 8.68
N PHE A 88 5.44 9.06 7.49
CA PHE A 88 4.72 7.87 7.02
C PHE A 88 5.59 6.61 7.02
N PHE A 89 6.83 6.68 6.52
CA PHE A 89 7.73 5.51 6.57
C PHE A 89 8.10 5.12 7.99
N HIS A 90 8.32 6.09 8.89
CA HIS A 90 8.55 5.82 10.31
C HIS A 90 7.36 5.10 10.98
N LEU A 91 6.12 5.39 10.55
CA LEU A 91 4.94 4.68 11.03
C LEU A 91 4.87 3.22 10.57
N ILE A 92 5.34 2.90 9.37
CA ILE A 92 5.13 1.57 8.77
C ILE A 92 6.37 0.68 8.73
N ASN A 93 7.57 1.24 8.89
CA ASN A 93 8.81 0.50 8.72
C ASN A 93 10.00 1.19 9.42
N ASP A 94 10.71 0.44 10.27
CA ASP A 94 11.92 0.95 10.93
C ASP A 94 13.18 0.85 10.04
N ASP A 95 13.11 0.09 8.94
CA ASP A 95 14.24 -0.14 8.05
C ASP A 95 14.34 0.92 6.94
N LYS A 96 15.31 1.83 7.10
CA LYS A 96 15.61 2.90 6.14
C LYS A 96 16.02 2.39 4.75
N ALA A 97 16.36 1.11 4.59
CA ALA A 97 16.69 0.54 3.29
C ALA A 97 15.55 0.68 2.28
N PHE A 98 14.31 0.45 2.72
CA PHE A 98 13.15 0.51 1.84
C PHE A 98 12.69 1.96 1.55
N GLU A 99 12.93 2.89 2.49
CA GLU A 99 12.68 4.33 2.30
C GLU A 99 13.48 4.88 1.10
N ARG A 100 14.69 4.35 0.86
CA ARG A 100 15.55 4.77 -0.26
C ARG A 100 15.07 4.26 -1.62
N SER A 101 14.20 3.25 -1.65
CA SER A 101 13.63 2.76 -2.90
C SER A 101 12.52 3.68 -3.40
N GLN A 102 12.80 4.44 -4.45
CA GLN A 102 11.81 5.30 -5.09
C GLN A 102 10.63 4.51 -5.67
N ILE A 103 10.88 3.28 -6.19
CA ILE A 103 9.81 2.43 -6.73
C ILE A 103 8.89 1.96 -5.62
N LEU A 104 9.44 1.35 -4.56
CA LEU A 104 8.60 0.85 -3.48
C LEU A 104 7.86 1.97 -2.77
N THR A 105 8.52 3.13 -2.61
CA THR A 105 7.87 4.31 -2.07
C THR A 105 6.68 4.74 -2.90
N LYS A 106 6.87 4.89 -4.21
CA LYS A 106 5.79 5.26 -5.14
C LYS A 106 4.64 4.25 -5.10
N GLU A 107 4.95 2.95 -5.16
CA GLU A 107 3.92 1.91 -5.25
C GLU A 107 3.16 1.71 -3.94
N LEU A 108 3.82 1.84 -2.78
CA LEU A 108 3.12 1.86 -1.48
C LEU A 108 2.20 3.08 -1.37
N LEU A 109 2.68 4.27 -1.73
CA LEU A 109 1.87 5.49 -1.72
C LEU A 109 0.69 5.42 -2.71
N ARG A 110 0.84 4.69 -3.82
CA ARG A 110 -0.24 4.43 -4.78
C ARG A 110 -1.40 3.65 -4.15
N LEU A 111 -1.14 2.70 -3.25
CA LEU A 111 -2.20 1.99 -2.51
C LEU A 111 -3.07 2.96 -1.68
N GLY A 112 -2.47 4.06 -1.22
CA GLY A 112 -3.14 5.11 -0.47
C GLY A 112 -3.82 6.18 -1.32
N ASN A 113 -3.69 6.13 -2.65
CA ASN A 113 -4.04 7.25 -3.54
C ASN A 113 -3.34 8.56 -3.14
N VAL A 114 -2.08 8.49 -2.70
CA VAL A 114 -1.28 9.68 -2.41
C VAL A 114 -0.70 10.20 -3.72
N ALA A 115 -1.02 11.46 -4.07
CA ALA A 115 -0.46 12.07 -5.26
C ALA A 115 1.05 12.34 -5.06
N PRO A 116 1.90 12.09 -6.07
CA PRO A 116 3.35 12.30 -5.95
C PRO A 116 3.75 13.73 -5.56
N SER A 117 2.91 14.72 -5.85
CA SER A 117 3.16 16.14 -5.61
C SER A 117 2.81 16.62 -4.19
N THR A 118 2.03 15.86 -3.41
CA THR A 118 1.47 16.35 -2.14
C THR A 118 2.51 16.39 -1.01
N GLY A 119 3.55 15.54 -1.07
CA GLY A 119 4.62 15.48 -0.06
C GLY A 119 4.18 15.08 1.36
N ARG A 120 2.87 14.90 1.58
CA ARG A 120 2.22 14.61 2.85
C ARG A 120 1.15 13.53 2.66
N VAL A 121 0.85 12.82 3.74
CA VAL A 121 -0.07 11.68 3.79
C VAL A 121 -1.11 11.97 4.87
N THR A 122 -2.40 11.88 4.53
CA THR A 122 -3.51 12.00 5.51
C THR A 122 -3.72 10.68 6.25
N PHE A 123 -4.50 10.71 7.33
CA PHE A 123 -4.83 9.49 8.08
C PHE A 123 -5.54 8.43 7.23
N ASP A 124 -6.51 8.84 6.41
CA ASP A 124 -7.24 7.94 5.49
C ASP A 124 -6.30 7.29 4.46
N GLN A 125 -5.34 8.05 3.92
CA GLN A 125 -4.36 7.53 2.98
C GLN A 125 -3.40 6.54 3.66
N PHE A 126 -2.93 6.87 4.87
CA PHE A 126 -2.13 5.96 5.70
C PHE A 126 -2.87 4.64 5.97
N LEU A 127 -4.14 4.71 6.38
CA LEU A 127 -4.97 3.52 6.60
C LEU A 127 -5.10 2.69 5.34
N ARG A 128 -5.34 3.30 4.18
CA ARG A 128 -5.44 2.57 2.91
C ARG A 128 -4.16 1.79 2.61
N VAL A 129 -2.99 2.39 2.80
CA VAL A 129 -1.73 1.67 2.57
C VAL A 129 -1.58 0.52 3.56
N VAL A 130 -1.72 0.78 4.86
CA VAL A 130 -1.53 -0.23 5.91
C VAL A 130 -2.54 -1.37 5.76
N CYS A 131 -3.82 -1.05 5.66
CA CYS A 131 -4.90 -2.04 5.56
C CYS A 131 -4.80 -2.88 4.29
N THR A 132 -4.36 -2.31 3.18
CA THR A 132 -4.19 -3.06 1.92
C THR A 132 -2.94 -3.92 1.97
N PHE A 133 -1.77 -3.31 2.22
CA PHE A 133 -0.49 -4.00 2.13
C PHE A 133 -0.31 -5.05 3.23
N ALA A 134 -0.74 -4.76 4.47
CA ALA A 134 -0.65 -5.72 5.57
C ALA A 134 -1.62 -6.90 5.40
N ALA A 135 -2.73 -6.71 4.69
CA ALA A 135 -3.74 -7.74 4.47
C ALA A 135 -3.54 -8.54 3.17
N PHE A 136 -2.53 -8.26 2.35
CA PHE A 136 -2.21 -9.10 1.20
C PHE A 136 -1.93 -10.53 1.64
N SER A 137 -2.55 -11.49 0.93
CA SER A 137 -2.09 -12.87 0.90
C SER A 137 -0.68 -12.97 0.28
N GLU A 138 -0.09 -14.15 0.34
CA GLU A 138 1.22 -14.39 -0.28
C GLU A 138 1.18 -14.10 -1.79
N THR A 139 0.22 -14.65 -2.51
CA THR A 139 0.05 -14.40 -3.95
C THR A 139 -0.22 -12.92 -4.26
N GLU A 140 -1.04 -12.24 -3.44
CA GLU A 140 -1.32 -10.80 -3.62
C GLU A 140 -0.07 -9.94 -3.39
N LEU A 141 0.77 -10.31 -2.43
CA LEU A 141 2.05 -9.66 -2.17
C LEU A 141 3.00 -9.82 -3.37
N TRP A 142 3.13 -11.03 -3.89
CA TRP A 142 3.98 -11.28 -5.06
C TRP A 142 3.45 -10.58 -6.29
N ARG A 143 2.12 -10.56 -6.48
CA ARG A 143 1.50 -9.84 -7.59
C ARG A 143 1.77 -8.33 -7.50
N PHE A 144 1.67 -7.76 -6.30
CA PHE A 144 2.00 -6.36 -6.07
C PHE A 144 3.44 -6.02 -6.50
N PHE A 145 4.42 -6.83 -6.09
CA PHE A 145 5.81 -6.61 -6.50
C PHE A 145 6.04 -6.87 -7.98
N TYR A 146 5.43 -7.92 -8.53
CA TYR A 146 5.46 -8.18 -9.96
C TYR A 146 4.95 -6.97 -10.76
N ASP A 147 3.77 -6.45 -10.43
CA ASP A 147 3.21 -5.28 -11.09
C ASP A 147 4.10 -4.03 -10.87
N SER A 148 4.72 -3.89 -9.69
CA SER A 148 5.61 -2.76 -9.38
C SER A 148 6.89 -2.73 -10.24
N PHE A 149 7.45 -3.90 -10.56
CA PHE A 149 8.75 -4.00 -11.26
C PHE A 149 8.64 -4.40 -12.74
N PHE A 150 7.51 -4.99 -13.15
CA PHE A 150 7.34 -5.64 -14.45
C PHE A 150 6.10 -5.17 -15.24
N ALA A 151 5.20 -4.34 -14.69
CA ALA A 151 3.95 -3.95 -15.38
C ALA A 151 4.10 -3.14 -16.69
N GLY A 152 5.28 -2.59 -17.01
CA GLY A 152 5.50 -1.88 -18.27
C GLY A 152 6.03 -2.77 -19.42
N GLY A 153 6.07 -4.09 -19.23
CA GLY A 153 6.60 -5.04 -20.22
C GLY A 153 8.14 -5.09 -20.27
N ILE A 154 8.67 -6.06 -21.04
CA ILE A 154 10.09 -6.43 -21.22
C ILE A 154 11.05 -5.24 -21.32
N ALA A 155 10.69 -4.22 -22.10
CA ALA A 155 11.51 -3.05 -22.37
C ALA A 155 11.66 -2.11 -21.16
N THR A 156 10.80 -2.26 -20.15
CA THR A 156 10.81 -1.47 -18.92
C THR A 156 11.12 -2.29 -17.68
N VAL A 157 11.37 -3.61 -17.86
CA VAL A 157 11.70 -4.54 -16.79
C VAL A 157 12.84 -3.96 -15.98
N ASN A 158 12.50 -3.53 -14.78
CA ASN A 158 13.44 -2.89 -13.89
C ASN A 158 14.12 -3.95 -13.02
N ALA A 159 14.51 -5.07 -13.62
CA ALA A 159 15.21 -6.16 -12.94
C ALA A 159 16.45 -5.67 -12.20
N ARG A 160 17.16 -4.73 -12.81
CA ARG A 160 18.27 -4.02 -12.16
C ARG A 160 17.82 -3.30 -10.90
N LYS A 161 16.72 -2.54 -10.94
CA LYS A 161 16.20 -1.86 -9.74
C LYS A 161 15.60 -2.82 -8.72
N LEU A 162 15.03 -3.95 -9.13
CA LEU A 162 14.67 -5.03 -8.20
C LEU A 162 15.92 -5.54 -7.49
N GLY A 163 17.01 -5.78 -8.23
CA GLY A 163 18.32 -6.09 -7.67
C GLY A 163 18.82 -5.02 -6.69
N GLU A 164 18.75 -3.74 -7.05
CA GLU A 164 19.13 -2.62 -6.17
C GLU A 164 18.26 -2.56 -4.91
N VAL A 165 16.95 -2.83 -5.02
CA VAL A 165 16.03 -2.90 -3.87
C VAL A 165 16.36 -4.07 -2.96
N LEU A 166 16.57 -5.25 -3.52
CA LEU A 166 16.91 -6.46 -2.76
C LEU A 166 18.29 -6.32 -2.10
N GLN A 167 19.26 -5.74 -2.80
CA GLN A 167 20.58 -5.44 -2.25
C GLN A 167 20.50 -4.40 -1.13
N ALA A 168 19.80 -3.28 -1.35
CA ALA A 168 19.64 -2.23 -0.35
C ALA A 168 18.97 -2.77 0.92
N ALA A 169 17.96 -3.62 0.76
CA ALA A 169 17.22 -4.25 1.85
C ALA A 169 17.92 -5.45 2.49
N GLY A 170 19.08 -5.85 1.97
CA GLY A 170 19.65 -7.15 2.21
C GLY A 170 21.16 -7.15 2.40
N ASN A 171 21.73 -6.21 3.18
CA ASN A 171 23.17 -6.26 3.52
C ASN A 171 23.62 -7.64 4.04
N SER A 172 22.72 -8.44 4.65
CA SER A 172 22.98 -9.83 5.08
C SER A 172 22.62 -10.92 4.05
N TYR A 173 21.89 -10.58 2.98
CA TYR A 173 21.39 -11.49 1.94
C TYR A 173 21.99 -11.22 0.55
N ALA A 174 22.84 -10.20 0.42
CA ALA A 174 23.45 -9.75 -0.83
C ALA A 174 24.12 -10.88 -1.61
N ARG A 175 24.81 -11.79 -0.92
CA ARG A 175 25.46 -12.97 -1.51
C ARG A 175 24.45 -13.96 -2.12
N ASN A 176 23.29 -14.16 -1.48
CA ASN A 176 22.24 -15.05 -1.97
C ASN A 176 21.54 -14.43 -3.19
N ILE A 177 21.32 -13.11 -3.16
CA ILE A 177 20.79 -12.33 -4.27
C ILE A 177 21.74 -12.44 -5.48
N GLU A 178 23.05 -12.32 -5.26
CA GLU A 178 24.06 -12.46 -6.30
C GLU A 178 24.09 -13.87 -6.91
N VAL A 179 23.97 -14.93 -6.09
CA VAL A 179 23.92 -16.32 -6.57
C VAL A 179 22.64 -16.60 -7.37
N ALA A 180 21.47 -16.15 -6.91
CA ALA A 180 20.22 -16.36 -7.66
C ALA A 180 20.19 -15.55 -8.97
N ALA A 181 20.76 -14.34 -8.98
CA ALA A 181 20.91 -13.55 -10.21
C ALA A 181 21.76 -14.28 -11.27
N ARG A 182 22.75 -15.07 -10.84
CA ARG A 182 23.55 -15.91 -11.76
C ARG A 182 22.76 -17.13 -12.27
N HIS A 183 21.93 -17.75 -11.43
CA HIS A 183 21.09 -18.89 -11.83
C HIS A 183 19.90 -18.53 -12.73
N LEU A 184 19.45 -17.28 -12.70
CA LEU A 184 18.50 -16.72 -13.66
C LEU A 184 19.06 -16.63 -15.09
N GLY A 185 20.38 -16.76 -15.25
CA GLY A 185 21.10 -16.52 -16.50
C GLY A 185 21.16 -17.68 -17.51
N THR A 186 20.46 -18.80 -17.32
CA THR A 186 20.72 -20.02 -18.12
C THR A 186 19.75 -20.31 -19.28
N ASN A 187 18.69 -19.54 -19.52
CA ASN A 187 17.83 -19.71 -20.70
C ASN A 187 17.54 -18.36 -21.37
N THR A 188 18.05 -18.20 -22.61
CA THR A 188 17.83 -17.07 -23.56
C THR A 188 17.58 -15.72 -22.89
N VAL A 189 18.66 -15.13 -22.42
CA VAL A 189 18.69 -13.96 -21.55
C VAL A 189 18.90 -12.68 -22.35
N SER A 190 18.17 -11.61 -22.03
CA SER A 190 18.49 -10.27 -22.52
C SER A 190 19.85 -9.82 -21.97
N PRO A 191 20.83 -9.45 -22.82
CA PRO A 191 22.18 -9.07 -22.38
C PRO A 191 22.21 -7.81 -21.48
N LEU A 192 21.10 -7.06 -21.42
CA LEU A 192 20.97 -5.82 -20.65
C LEU A 192 20.37 -6.04 -19.25
N THR A 193 19.61 -7.12 -19.04
CA THR A 193 18.78 -7.28 -17.82
C THR A 193 18.96 -8.60 -17.09
N GLY A 194 19.59 -9.62 -17.69
CA GLY A 194 19.80 -10.89 -17.01
C GLY A 194 18.54 -11.75 -16.85
N LEU A 195 17.41 -11.35 -17.45
CA LEU A 195 16.13 -12.06 -17.39
C LEU A 195 15.64 -12.46 -18.79
N PRO A 196 14.73 -13.46 -18.90
CA PRO A 196 14.00 -13.73 -20.13
C PRO A 196 13.29 -12.47 -20.63
N PRO A 197 13.11 -12.30 -21.95
CA PRO A 197 12.41 -11.15 -22.49
C PRO A 197 11.00 -11.05 -21.86
N THR A 198 10.16 -12.07 -21.92
CA THR A 198 8.86 -12.07 -21.22
C THR A 198 8.94 -12.85 -19.91
N LEU A 199 8.90 -12.17 -18.76
CA LEU A 199 8.66 -12.82 -17.47
C LEU A 199 7.16 -12.69 -17.16
N THR A 200 6.42 -13.79 -17.20
CA THR A 200 5.02 -13.78 -16.76
C THR A 200 4.94 -13.77 -15.22
N PHE A 201 3.75 -13.56 -14.66
CA PHE A 201 3.57 -13.66 -13.21
C PHE A 201 3.86 -15.07 -12.69
N ASP A 202 3.48 -16.10 -13.42
CA ASP A 202 3.69 -17.49 -13.03
C ASP A 202 5.19 -17.83 -13.02
N ASP A 203 5.94 -17.33 -14.00
CA ASP A 203 7.41 -17.44 -14.03
C ASP A 203 8.06 -16.72 -12.83
N PHE A 204 7.54 -15.55 -12.47
CA PHE A 204 8.01 -14.79 -11.31
C PHE A 204 7.70 -15.52 -9.99
N GLU A 205 6.52 -16.09 -9.84
CA GLU A 205 6.15 -16.84 -8.64
C GLU A 205 7.00 -18.13 -8.51
N GLU A 206 7.27 -18.82 -9.63
CA GLU A 206 8.22 -19.93 -9.68
C GLU A 206 9.61 -19.52 -9.23
N LEU A 207 10.09 -18.37 -9.72
CA LEU A 207 11.39 -17.81 -9.35
C LEU A 207 11.49 -17.53 -7.85
N VAL A 208 10.47 -16.91 -7.28
CA VAL A 208 10.38 -16.63 -5.83
C VAL A 208 10.44 -17.93 -5.03
N ARG A 209 9.68 -18.96 -5.45
CA ARG A 209 9.64 -20.24 -4.75
C ARG A 209 10.97 -21.00 -4.79
N ARG A 210 11.71 -20.88 -5.89
CA ARG A 210 13.06 -21.48 -6.03
C ARG A 210 14.11 -20.73 -5.21
N ASN A 211 13.93 -19.43 -4.98
CA ASN A 211 14.93 -18.56 -4.35
C ASN A 211 14.35 -17.74 -3.17
N PRO A 212 13.70 -18.36 -2.17
CA PRO A 212 12.94 -17.64 -1.15
C PRO A 212 13.79 -16.67 -0.32
N VAL A 213 15.07 -17.00 -0.10
CA VAL A 213 16.01 -16.17 0.68
C VAL A 213 16.30 -14.83 -0.01
N VAL A 214 16.28 -14.81 -1.34
CA VAL A 214 16.54 -13.60 -2.14
C VAL A 214 15.41 -12.60 -2.04
N PHE A 215 14.18 -13.10 -1.99
CA PHE A 215 12.97 -12.28 -1.89
C PHE A 215 12.54 -12.04 -0.44
N TYR A 216 13.24 -12.62 0.54
CA TYR A 216 12.96 -12.42 1.96
C TYR A 216 12.83 -10.94 2.37
N PRO A 217 13.65 -9.99 1.85
CA PRO A 217 13.48 -8.59 2.22
C PRO A 217 12.09 -8.03 1.85
N LEU A 218 11.49 -8.47 0.75
CA LEU A 218 10.14 -8.05 0.36
C LEU A 218 9.07 -8.56 1.33
N VAL A 219 9.23 -9.80 1.82
CA VAL A 219 8.40 -10.36 2.89
C VAL A 219 8.62 -9.59 4.19
N GLN A 220 9.87 -9.30 4.52
CA GLN A 220 10.25 -8.56 5.72
C GLN A 220 9.60 -7.17 5.74
N LEU A 221 9.52 -6.48 4.60
CA LEU A 221 8.80 -5.21 4.50
C LEU A 221 7.33 -5.35 4.92
N GLN A 222 6.62 -6.36 4.41
CA GLN A 222 5.23 -6.61 4.83
C GLN A 222 5.13 -6.94 6.32
N ARG A 223 6.07 -7.75 6.84
CA ARG A 223 6.13 -8.07 8.28
C ARG A 223 6.35 -6.83 9.13
N ASN A 224 7.17 -5.88 8.68
CA ASN A 224 7.38 -4.61 9.36
C ASN A 224 6.09 -3.77 9.39
N VAL A 225 5.40 -3.64 8.25
CA VAL A 225 4.10 -2.94 8.22
C VAL A 225 3.10 -3.59 9.17
N ARG A 226 3.07 -4.93 9.21
CA ARG A 226 2.20 -5.69 10.13
C ARG A 226 2.56 -5.46 11.59
N SER A 227 3.85 -5.54 11.96
CA SER A 227 4.32 -5.42 13.34
C SER A 227 4.12 -4.00 13.88
N ARG A 228 4.38 -2.98 13.05
CA ARG A 228 4.27 -1.56 13.39
C ARG A 228 2.83 -1.06 13.52
N SER A 229 1.86 -1.75 12.93
CA SER A 229 0.45 -1.36 12.95
C SER A 229 -0.35 -2.09 14.05
N LEU A 230 -1.11 -3.13 13.73
CA LEU A 230 -1.94 -3.90 14.68
C LEU A 230 -1.30 -5.24 15.10
N GLY A 231 -0.07 -5.51 14.66
CA GLY A 231 0.69 -6.72 14.99
C GLY A 231 0.52 -7.84 13.97
N GLU A 232 1.56 -8.67 13.84
CA GLU A 232 1.62 -9.76 12.85
C GLU A 232 0.47 -10.77 12.99
N LYS A 233 0.17 -11.20 14.22
CA LYS A 233 -0.94 -12.13 14.48
C LYS A 233 -2.30 -11.58 14.07
N TYR A 234 -2.53 -10.28 14.25
CA TYR A 234 -3.78 -9.63 13.86
C TYR A 234 -3.96 -9.70 12.34
N TRP A 235 -2.95 -9.29 11.58
CA TRP A 235 -3.01 -9.26 10.12
C TRP A 235 -3.03 -10.65 9.50
N MET A 236 -2.25 -11.60 10.03
CA MET A 236 -2.32 -13.00 9.60
C MET A 236 -3.71 -13.59 9.80
N ARG A 237 -4.41 -13.21 10.88
CA ARG A 237 -5.81 -13.58 11.07
C ARG A 237 -6.70 -12.93 10.00
N LYS A 238 -6.49 -11.65 9.67
CA LYS A 238 -7.25 -10.95 8.60
C LYS A 238 -7.05 -11.58 7.22
N VAL A 239 -5.82 -11.94 6.86
CA VAL A 239 -5.53 -12.67 5.61
C VAL A 239 -6.34 -13.95 5.53
N ARG A 240 -6.28 -14.80 6.57
CA ARG A 240 -7.06 -16.05 6.62
C ARG A 240 -8.57 -15.82 6.58
N GLU A 241 -9.06 -14.76 7.22
CA GLU A 241 -10.48 -14.37 7.13
C GLU A 241 -10.84 -14.05 5.67
N GLN A 242 -10.02 -13.27 4.95
CA GLN A 242 -10.27 -12.88 3.55
C GLN A 242 -10.17 -14.05 2.56
N GLU A 243 -9.20 -14.96 2.75
CA GLU A 243 -9.05 -16.16 1.91
C GLU A 243 -10.28 -17.06 1.98
N LEU A 244 -10.95 -17.13 3.13
CA LEU A 244 -12.19 -17.89 3.30
C LEU A 244 -13.42 -17.18 2.72
N ILE A 245 -13.40 -15.85 2.58
CA ILE A 245 -14.56 -15.10 2.07
C ILE A 245 -14.83 -15.45 0.61
N LYS A 246 -13.79 -15.51 -0.25
CA LYS A 246 -13.94 -15.81 -1.69
C LYS A 246 -14.76 -17.11 -1.95
N PRO A 247 -14.39 -18.28 -1.40
CA PRO A 247 -15.17 -19.50 -1.59
C PRO A 247 -16.54 -19.46 -0.90
N LEU A 248 -16.68 -18.74 0.22
CA LEU A 248 -17.98 -18.59 0.88
C LEU A 248 -18.96 -17.78 0.03
N LEU A 249 -18.51 -16.68 -0.58
CA LEU A 249 -19.32 -15.87 -1.49
C LEU A 249 -19.73 -16.66 -2.73
N ALA A 250 -18.79 -17.39 -3.35
CA ALA A 250 -19.09 -18.25 -4.48
C ALA A 250 -20.16 -19.31 -4.13
N TYR A 251 -20.06 -19.92 -2.94
CA TYR A 251 -21.08 -20.84 -2.45
C TYR A 251 -22.44 -20.14 -2.25
N GLN A 252 -22.45 -18.95 -1.64
CA GLN A 252 -23.69 -18.20 -1.41
C GLN A 252 -24.38 -17.82 -2.72
N GLN A 253 -23.64 -17.41 -3.74
CA GLN A 253 -24.17 -17.10 -5.07
C GLN A 253 -24.86 -18.32 -5.70
N LEU A 254 -24.27 -19.51 -5.57
CA LEU A 254 -24.83 -20.76 -6.10
C LEU A 254 -26.00 -21.33 -5.27
N ASN A 255 -26.08 -20.99 -3.97
CA ASN A 255 -27.02 -21.60 -3.02
C ASN A 255 -28.02 -20.60 -2.43
N GLN A 256 -28.43 -19.59 -3.21
CA GLN A 256 -29.46 -18.61 -2.83
C GLN A 256 -29.14 -17.90 -1.49
N GLY A 257 -27.90 -17.47 -1.32
CA GLY A 257 -27.42 -16.77 -0.13
C GLY A 257 -27.12 -17.65 1.09
N ARG A 258 -27.37 -18.96 1.02
CA ARG A 258 -27.08 -19.90 2.12
C ARG A 258 -25.57 -20.12 2.25
N LEU A 259 -25.12 -20.26 3.50
CA LEU A 259 -23.73 -20.61 3.80
C LEU A 259 -23.56 -22.13 3.96
N PRO A 260 -22.37 -22.69 3.68
CA PRO A 260 -22.14 -24.12 3.84
C PRO A 260 -22.30 -24.54 5.30
N ARG A 261 -22.70 -25.80 5.54
CA ARG A 261 -22.79 -26.34 6.91
C ARG A 261 -21.39 -26.42 7.54
N LEU A 262 -21.29 -26.01 8.82
CA LEU A 262 -20.03 -26.10 9.57
C LEU A 262 -19.73 -27.57 9.89
N LYS A 263 -18.45 -27.94 9.82
CA LYS A 263 -17.99 -29.23 10.36
C LYS A 263 -18.18 -29.22 11.88
N LEU A 264 -18.40 -30.40 12.48
CA LEU A 264 -18.67 -30.53 13.92
C LEU A 264 -17.58 -29.84 14.77
N LYS A 265 -16.31 -30.06 14.41
CA LYS A 265 -15.15 -29.43 15.06
C LYS A 265 -15.23 -27.90 15.04
N ASP A 266 -15.59 -27.31 13.89
CA ASP A 266 -15.64 -25.85 13.73
C ASP A 266 -16.82 -25.27 14.52
N ARG A 267 -17.93 -26.03 14.63
CA ARG A 267 -19.08 -25.66 15.45
C ARG A 267 -18.73 -25.63 16.93
N VAL A 268 -18.03 -26.66 17.44
CA VAL A 268 -17.59 -26.75 18.84
C VAL A 268 -16.61 -25.63 19.17
N VAL A 269 -15.58 -25.45 18.35
CA VAL A 269 -14.59 -24.37 18.52
C VAL A 269 -15.28 -23.00 18.48
N ASN A 270 -16.25 -22.81 17.59
CA ASN A 270 -16.95 -21.54 17.51
C ASN A 270 -17.80 -21.22 18.76
N ILE A 271 -18.38 -22.24 19.40
CA ILE A 271 -19.10 -22.09 20.66
C ILE A 271 -18.12 -21.76 21.80
N MET A 272 -17.03 -22.51 21.91
CA MET A 272 -16.02 -22.31 22.97
C MET A 272 -15.36 -20.92 22.91
N PHE A 273 -15.12 -20.40 21.71
CA PHE A 273 -14.51 -19.08 21.51
C PHE A 273 -15.53 -17.99 21.18
N GLY A 274 -16.81 -18.17 21.54
CA GLY A 274 -17.82 -17.10 21.47
C GLY A 274 -17.96 -16.40 20.11
N GLY A 275 -17.81 -17.12 18.99
CA GLY A 275 -17.92 -16.51 17.67
C GLY A 275 -16.68 -15.77 17.18
N THR A 276 -15.57 -15.74 17.92
CA THR A 276 -14.37 -14.98 17.54
C THR A 276 -13.40 -15.74 16.65
N THR A 277 -13.78 -16.94 16.20
CA THR A 277 -12.96 -17.79 15.33
C THR A 277 -12.83 -17.17 13.93
N VAL A 278 -11.75 -17.52 13.23
CA VAL A 278 -11.51 -17.09 11.83
C VAL A 278 -12.70 -17.45 10.94
N MET A 279 -13.18 -18.70 11.04
CA MET A 279 -14.31 -19.18 10.23
C MET A 279 -15.61 -18.42 10.52
N ALA A 280 -15.94 -18.15 11.78
CA ALA A 280 -17.16 -17.42 12.10
C ALA A 280 -17.12 -15.95 11.70
N ARG A 281 -15.96 -15.32 11.84
CA ARG A 281 -15.73 -13.95 11.33
C ARG A 281 -15.83 -13.90 9.82
N ALA A 282 -15.16 -14.81 9.11
CA ALA A 282 -15.24 -14.91 7.65
C ALA A 282 -16.68 -15.12 7.16
N ARG A 283 -17.46 -15.99 7.80
CA ARG A 283 -18.88 -16.21 7.48
C ARG A 283 -19.74 -14.98 7.71
N THR A 284 -19.51 -14.27 8.81
CA THR A 284 -20.21 -13.00 9.10
C THR A 284 -19.88 -11.95 8.05
N LEU A 285 -18.61 -11.84 7.65
CA LEU A 285 -18.16 -10.88 6.63
C LEU A 285 -18.68 -11.25 5.24
N ALA A 286 -18.60 -12.51 4.83
CA ALA A 286 -19.15 -12.98 3.56
C ALA A 286 -20.65 -12.70 3.47
N ARG A 287 -21.41 -12.98 4.54
CA ARG A 287 -22.84 -12.67 4.58
C ARG A 287 -23.12 -11.18 4.42
N ARG A 288 -22.35 -10.31 5.07
CA ARG A 288 -22.49 -8.85 4.92
C ARG A 288 -22.17 -8.41 3.50
N GLN A 289 -21.05 -8.85 2.94
CA GLN A 289 -20.66 -8.52 1.57
C GLN A 289 -21.70 -8.97 0.54
N TYR A 290 -22.21 -10.20 0.67
CA TYR A 290 -23.29 -10.70 -0.19
C TYR A 290 -24.56 -9.83 -0.10
N LEU A 291 -24.97 -9.43 1.11
CA LEU A 291 -26.14 -8.57 1.28
C LEU A 291 -25.93 -7.16 0.73
N ASP A 292 -24.71 -6.63 0.82
CA ASP A 292 -24.36 -5.33 0.24
C ASP A 292 -24.31 -5.39 -1.29
N GLU A 293 -23.86 -6.52 -1.88
CA GLU A 293 -23.93 -6.78 -3.32
C GLU A 293 -25.37 -6.85 -3.83
N MET A 294 -26.28 -7.49 -3.08
CA MET A 294 -27.70 -7.59 -3.47
C MET A 294 -28.49 -6.29 -3.36
N LYS A 295 -27.95 -5.27 -2.67
CA LYS A 295 -28.59 -3.95 -2.52
C LYS A 295 -28.16 -2.96 -3.61
N ARG A 296 -27.13 -3.27 -4.38
CA ARG A 296 -26.63 -2.46 -5.49
C ARG A 296 -27.35 -2.84 -6.77
#